data_AF-A0A1S8NIA1-F1
#
_entry.id   AF-A0A1S8NIA1-F1
#
_cell.length_a   1.000
_cell.length_b   1.000
_cell.length_c   1.000
_cell.angle_alpha   90.00
_cell.angle_beta   90.00
_cell.angle_gamma   90.00
#
_symmetry.space_group_name_H-M   'P 1'
#
loop_
_entity.id
_entity.type
_entity.pdbx_description
1 polymer ?
#
loop_
_entity_poly.entity_id
_entity_poly.type
_entity_poly.pdbx_seq_one_letter_code
_entity_poly.pdbx_strand_id
1 'polypeptide(L)'
;MNTHCKNCCNNCRGELCASKVPIFENLNNQELAEIVKTIDHKEYTKGDIVFTEGNVANTLYFINEGKIKLYKYTKDGKEQILHILSEGDFFGELELIKPSKYGFNSKAIVDSKICTLTKDEMREIMMRNPEIGIKVLETVGERLSKVESLVQNLATNDVDSRMAYLLIDLKEKYGELINDYISIKLPLSREEMANYIGVTRETISRKLKKFEDEGLLKIAGTKNIVILDEEGLKDYI
;
A
#
# COMPACT_ATOMS: atom_id res chain seq x y z
N MET A 1 -23.84 -30.05 20.47
CA MET A 1 -24.74 -30.22 19.31
C MET A 1 -24.11 -29.50 18.13
N ASN A 2 -23.73 -30.27 17.11
CA ASN A 2 -22.95 -29.84 15.95
C ASN A 2 -23.72 -28.82 15.09
N THR A 3 -23.18 -27.61 14.93
CA THR A 3 -23.53 -26.69 13.86
C THR A 3 -22.50 -26.79 12.75
N HIS A 4 -22.83 -27.56 11.71
CA HIS A 4 -22.05 -27.62 10.48
C HIS A 4 -22.13 -26.27 9.74
N CYS A 5 -21.02 -25.53 9.76
CA CYS A 5 -20.73 -24.39 8.90
C CYS A 5 -20.62 -24.86 7.44
N LYS A 6 -21.57 -24.48 6.59
CA LYS A 6 -21.64 -24.90 5.17
C LYS A 6 -20.63 -24.19 4.25
N ASN A 7 -19.94 -23.15 4.74
CA ASN A 7 -18.97 -22.34 3.98
C ASN A 7 -17.54 -22.40 4.56
N CYS A 8 -17.25 -23.39 5.40
CA CYS A 8 -15.94 -23.53 5.99
C CYS A 8 -14.96 -24.07 4.95
N CYS A 9 -14.02 -23.22 4.52
CA CYS A 9 -12.84 -23.64 3.76
C CYS A 9 -12.23 -24.84 4.50
N ASN A 10 -12.13 -26.00 3.83
CA ASN A 10 -11.72 -27.27 4.46
C ASN A 10 -10.30 -27.24 5.06
N ASN A 11 -9.56 -26.14 4.87
CA ASN A 11 -8.23 -25.89 5.43
C ASN A 11 -8.17 -24.74 6.46
N CYS A 12 -9.25 -24.00 6.66
CA CYS A 12 -9.32 -22.94 7.67
C CYS A 12 -10.22 -23.44 8.80
N ARG A 13 -9.61 -23.82 9.94
CA ARG A 13 -10.32 -24.17 11.19
C ARG A 13 -10.99 -22.95 11.83
N GLY A 14 -11.79 -22.19 11.08
CA GLY A 14 -12.63 -21.10 11.60
C GLY A 14 -11.91 -19.95 12.30
N GLU A 15 -10.58 -19.86 12.27
CA GLU A 15 -9.85 -18.92 13.15
C GLU A 15 -9.16 -17.72 12.46
N LEU A 16 -8.79 -17.74 11.17
CA LEU A 16 -7.54 -17.01 10.82
C LEU A 16 -7.52 -16.04 9.64
N CYS A 17 -8.65 -15.64 9.04
CA CYS A 17 -8.58 -14.56 8.04
C CYS A 17 -8.60 -13.19 8.70
N ALA A 18 -9.62 -12.90 9.50
CA ALA A 18 -9.78 -11.59 10.14
C ALA A 18 -8.58 -11.26 11.05
N SER A 19 -8.05 -12.22 11.81
CA SER A 19 -6.91 -12.00 12.70
C SER A 19 -5.60 -11.65 11.98
N LYS A 20 -5.50 -11.90 10.67
CA LYS A 20 -4.32 -11.58 9.85
C LYS A 20 -4.42 -10.25 9.12
N VAL A 21 -5.62 -9.67 9.06
CA VAL A 21 -5.81 -8.37 8.42
C VAL A 21 -5.55 -7.29 9.47
N PRO A 22 -4.58 -6.38 9.27
CA PRO A 22 -4.20 -5.37 10.26
C PRO A 22 -5.36 -4.49 10.76
N ILE A 23 -6.37 -4.30 9.90
CA ILE A 23 -7.56 -3.52 10.20
C ILE A 23 -8.47 -4.13 11.29
N PHE A 24 -8.31 -5.43 11.57
CA PHE A 24 -9.10 -6.17 12.56
C PHE A 24 -8.27 -6.60 13.78
N GLU A 25 -6.98 -6.24 13.86
CA GLU A 25 -6.08 -6.67 14.94
C GLU A 25 -6.52 -6.24 16.35
N ASN A 26 -7.25 -5.13 16.48
CA ASN A 26 -7.66 -4.59 17.78
C ASN A 26 -9.00 -5.15 18.28
N LEU A 27 -9.57 -6.11 17.55
CA LEU A 27 -10.86 -6.69 17.91
C LEU A 27 -10.71 -7.79 18.94
N ASN A 28 -11.62 -7.80 19.90
CA ASN A 28 -11.68 -8.88 20.87
C ASN A 28 -12.23 -10.16 20.23
N ASN A 29 -12.07 -11.29 20.91
CA ASN A 29 -12.48 -12.60 20.38
C ASN A 29 -13.97 -12.71 20.04
N GLN A 30 -14.85 -11.98 20.73
CA GLN A 30 -16.28 -11.98 20.42
C GLN A 30 -16.56 -11.19 19.14
N GLU A 31 -15.91 -10.05 18.95
CA GLU A 31 -16.02 -9.21 17.76
C GLU A 31 -15.43 -9.90 16.52
N LEU A 32 -14.23 -10.50 16.66
CA LEU A 32 -13.63 -11.34 15.61
C LEU A 32 -14.56 -12.49 15.23
N ALA A 33 -15.18 -13.16 16.21
CA ALA A 33 -16.11 -14.25 15.95
C ALA A 33 -17.39 -13.78 15.23
N GLU A 34 -17.81 -12.52 15.41
CA GLU A 34 -18.91 -11.94 14.61
C GLU A 34 -18.46 -11.69 13.18
N ILE A 35 -17.30 -11.07 12.97
CA ILE A 35 -16.76 -10.80 11.64
C ILE A 35 -16.52 -12.09 10.85
N VAL A 36 -15.96 -13.12 11.49
CA VAL A 36 -15.72 -14.43 10.86
C VAL A 36 -17.02 -15.09 10.40
N LYS A 37 -18.16 -14.80 11.02
CA LYS A 37 -19.47 -15.33 10.58
C LYS A 37 -20.03 -14.62 9.34
N THR A 38 -19.66 -13.36 9.13
CA THR A 38 -20.10 -12.55 7.98
C THR A 38 -19.12 -12.58 6.82
N ILE A 39 -17.86 -12.92 7.06
CA ILE A 39 -16.85 -13.05 6.00
C ILE A 39 -17.18 -14.25 5.11
N ASP A 40 -17.24 -13.98 3.80
CA ASP A 40 -17.20 -15.02 2.77
C ASP A 40 -15.76 -15.31 2.35
N HIS A 41 -15.47 -16.57 2.04
CA HIS A 41 -14.15 -17.00 1.57
C HIS A 41 -14.18 -17.35 0.08
N LYS A 42 -13.22 -16.82 -0.67
CA LYS A 42 -13.05 -17.08 -2.09
C LYS A 42 -11.63 -17.52 -2.38
N GLU A 43 -11.52 -18.57 -3.17
CA GLU A 43 -10.25 -19.05 -3.70
C GLU A 43 -10.18 -18.69 -5.18
N TYR A 44 -9.03 -18.15 -5.59
CA TYR A 44 -8.74 -17.74 -6.96
C TYR A 44 -7.46 -18.42 -7.38
N THR A 45 -7.47 -19.07 -8.54
CA THR A 45 -6.27 -19.61 -9.17
C THR A 45 -5.53 -18.49 -9.91
N LYS A 46 -4.23 -18.70 -10.15
CA LYS A 46 -3.43 -17.78 -10.97
C LYS A 46 -4.10 -17.56 -12.32
N GLY A 47 -4.44 -16.30 -12.59
CA GLY A 47 -5.08 -15.88 -13.84
C GLY A 47 -6.54 -15.45 -13.67
N ASP A 48 -7.18 -15.81 -12.56
CA ASP A 48 -8.59 -15.50 -12.34
C ASP A 48 -8.82 -13.99 -12.16
N ILE A 49 -9.92 -13.52 -12.73
CA ILE A 49 -10.40 -12.15 -12.56
C ILE A 49 -11.23 -12.10 -11.27
N VAL A 50 -10.85 -11.22 -10.35
CA VAL A 50 -11.59 -11.01 -9.10
C VAL A 50 -12.81 -10.12 -9.38
N PHE A 51 -12.60 -9.04 -10.12
CA PHE A 51 -13.66 -8.18 -10.67
C PHE A 51 -13.15 -7.39 -11.88
N THR A 52 -14.10 -6.84 -12.64
CA THR A 52 -13.84 -6.07 -13.85
C THR A 52 -14.28 -4.61 -13.67
N GLU A 53 -13.54 -3.70 -14.28
CA GLU A 53 -13.86 -2.28 -14.34
C GLU A 53 -15.29 -2.06 -14.87
N GLY A 54 -16.04 -1.14 -14.26
CA GLY A 54 -17.40 -0.79 -14.67
C GLY A 54 -18.51 -1.70 -14.12
N ASN A 55 -18.19 -2.84 -13.50
CA ASN A 55 -19.17 -3.61 -12.74
C ASN A 55 -19.57 -2.89 -11.45
N VAL A 56 -20.77 -3.19 -10.94
CA VAL A 56 -21.24 -2.66 -9.66
C VAL A 56 -20.31 -3.14 -8.56
N ALA A 57 -19.86 -2.21 -7.73
CA ALA A 57 -18.94 -2.49 -6.64
C ALA A 57 -19.68 -2.43 -5.30
N ASN A 58 -19.76 -3.59 -4.64
CA ASN A 58 -20.45 -3.74 -3.35
C ASN A 58 -19.66 -4.62 -2.36
N THR A 59 -18.41 -4.90 -2.66
CA THR A 59 -17.62 -5.91 -1.95
C THR A 59 -16.24 -5.36 -1.65
N LEU A 60 -15.85 -5.50 -0.38
CA LEU A 60 -14.49 -5.38 0.10
C LEU A 60 -13.78 -6.72 0.03
N TYR A 61 -12.49 -6.66 -0.22
CA TYR A 61 -11.64 -7.83 -0.37
C TYR A 61 -10.43 -7.69 0.56
N PHE A 62 -10.10 -8.77 1.25
CA PHE A 62 -8.94 -8.87 2.13
C PHE A 62 -8.09 -10.05 1.70
N ILE A 63 -6.79 -9.83 1.51
CA ILE A 63 -5.89 -10.87 1.02
C ILE A 63 -5.36 -11.66 2.22
N ASN A 64 -5.84 -12.89 2.38
CA ASN A 64 -5.35 -13.82 3.39
C ASN A 64 -4.07 -14.53 2.95
N GLU A 65 -3.97 -14.84 1.66
CA GLU A 65 -2.82 -15.49 1.05
C GLU A 65 -2.80 -15.15 -0.45
N GLY A 66 -1.61 -14.98 -1.03
CA GLY A 66 -1.43 -14.75 -2.46
C GLY A 66 -1.19 -13.29 -2.82
N LYS A 67 -1.44 -12.94 -4.09
CA LYS A 67 -1.19 -11.60 -4.64
C LYS A 67 -2.20 -11.23 -5.70
N ILE A 68 -2.73 -10.02 -5.59
CA ILE A 68 -3.73 -9.47 -6.50
C ILE A 68 -3.16 -8.25 -7.21
N LYS A 69 -3.33 -8.21 -8.52
CA LYS A 69 -2.94 -7.08 -9.37
C LYS A 69 -4.16 -6.25 -9.69
N LEU A 70 -4.11 -4.96 -9.35
CA LEU A 70 -5.08 -3.95 -9.77
C LEU A 70 -4.54 -3.21 -11.00
N TYR A 71 -5.35 -3.11 -12.06
CA TYR A 71 -4.87 -2.58 -13.34
C TYR A 71 -5.96 -1.93 -14.18
N LYS A 72 -5.54 -1.11 -15.14
CA LYS A 72 -6.37 -0.50 -16.19
C LYS A 72 -5.84 -0.81 -17.57
N TYR A 73 -6.70 -0.67 -18.57
CA TYR A 73 -6.23 -0.56 -19.95
C TYR A 73 -6.06 0.91 -20.32
N THR A 74 -4.93 1.25 -20.94
CA THR A 74 -4.74 2.56 -21.56
C THR A 74 -5.63 2.68 -22.80
N LYS A 75 -5.74 3.90 -23.36
CA LYS A 75 -6.50 4.13 -24.61
C LYS A 75 -6.01 3.26 -25.77
N ASP A 76 -4.74 2.89 -25.76
CA ASP A 76 -4.11 2.04 -26.78
C ASP A 76 -4.21 0.54 -26.45
N GLY A 77 -5.00 0.17 -25.43
CA GLY A 77 -5.23 -1.22 -25.02
C GLY A 77 -4.09 -1.86 -24.22
N LYS A 78 -3.07 -1.10 -23.81
CA LYS A 78 -1.98 -1.64 -22.98
C LYS A 78 -2.43 -1.76 -21.53
N GLU A 79 -2.01 -2.83 -20.86
CA GLU A 79 -2.24 -3.00 -19.43
C GLU A 79 -1.32 -2.06 -18.63
N GLN A 80 -1.90 -1.22 -17.79
CA GLN A 80 -1.22 -0.37 -16.82
C GLN A 80 -1.54 -0.87 -15.41
N ILE A 81 -0.51 -1.33 -14.70
CA ILE A 81 -0.63 -1.77 -13.32
C ILE A 81 -0.75 -0.54 -12.42
N LEU A 82 -1.75 -0.54 -11.54
CA LEU A 82 -1.95 0.48 -10.52
C LEU A 82 -1.29 0.04 -9.21
N HIS A 83 -1.60 -1.18 -8.76
CA HIS A 83 -1.09 -1.73 -7.51
C HIS A 83 -0.91 -3.25 -7.62
N ILE A 84 0.05 -3.77 -6.84
CA ILE A 84 0.13 -5.20 -6.52
C ILE A 84 -0.07 -5.30 -5.01
N LEU A 85 -1.14 -5.97 -4.63
CA LEU A 85 -1.54 -6.19 -3.24
C LEU A 85 -1.14 -7.60 -2.80
N SER A 86 -0.82 -7.75 -1.53
CA SER A 86 -0.28 -8.95 -0.89
C SER A 86 -0.99 -9.27 0.42
N GLU A 87 -0.58 -10.34 1.11
CA GLU A 87 -1.15 -10.74 2.40
C GLU A 87 -1.25 -9.56 3.38
N GLY A 88 -2.43 -9.39 3.99
CA GLY A 88 -2.76 -8.27 4.88
C GLY A 88 -3.35 -7.05 4.18
N ASP A 89 -3.15 -6.88 2.87
CA ASP A 89 -3.75 -5.78 2.12
C ASP A 89 -5.26 -5.99 1.92
N PHE A 90 -5.98 -4.87 1.82
CA PHE A 90 -7.38 -4.83 1.45
C PHE A 90 -7.66 -3.86 0.30
N PHE A 91 -8.77 -4.08 -0.41
CA PHE A 91 -9.23 -3.25 -1.52
C PHE A 91 -10.75 -3.29 -1.70
N GLY A 92 -11.29 -2.32 -2.43
CA GLY A 92 -12.74 -2.11 -2.57
C GLY A 92 -13.31 -1.16 -1.50
N GLU A 93 -12.44 -0.37 -0.88
CA GLU A 93 -12.75 0.55 0.22
C GLU A 93 -13.37 1.86 -0.23
N LEU A 94 -13.12 2.30 -1.46
CA LEU A 94 -13.71 3.54 -2.00
C LEU A 94 -15.23 3.43 -2.07
N GLU A 95 -15.73 2.21 -2.19
CA GLU A 95 -17.13 1.88 -2.39
C GLU A 95 -17.90 1.81 -1.07
N LEU A 96 -17.21 1.77 0.07
CA LEU A 96 -17.82 1.99 1.39
C LEU A 96 -18.48 3.36 1.49
N ILE A 97 -17.88 4.39 0.88
CA ILE A 97 -18.30 5.78 1.06
C ILE A 97 -19.49 6.10 0.17
N LYS A 98 -19.46 5.70 -1.10
CA LYS A 98 -20.53 5.99 -2.07
C LYS A 98 -20.80 4.80 -2.99
N PRO A 99 -22.07 4.50 -3.33
CA PRO A 99 -22.37 3.53 -4.38
C PRO A 99 -21.64 3.91 -5.67
N SER A 100 -20.92 2.95 -6.25
CA SER A 100 -20.12 3.21 -7.44
C SER A 100 -19.93 1.91 -8.26
N LYS A 101 -19.14 2.04 -9.31
CA LYS A 101 -18.64 0.93 -10.11
C LYS A 101 -17.15 0.79 -9.86
N TYR A 102 -16.62 -0.42 -10.01
CA TYR A 102 -15.18 -0.65 -9.88
C TYR A 102 -14.44 0.26 -10.85
N GLY A 103 -13.53 1.04 -10.28
CA GLY A 103 -12.74 2.01 -11.02
C GLY A 103 -11.62 1.39 -11.83
N PHE A 104 -11.32 0.10 -11.69
CA PHE A 104 -10.22 -0.64 -12.33
C PHE A 104 -10.53 -2.14 -12.36
N ASN A 105 -9.66 -2.93 -12.97
CA ASN A 105 -9.75 -4.39 -13.05
C ASN A 105 -8.89 -5.03 -11.96
N SER A 106 -9.22 -6.26 -11.58
CA SER A 106 -8.48 -7.02 -10.57
C SER A 106 -8.24 -8.46 -11.00
N LYS A 107 -7.02 -8.96 -10.83
CA LYS A 107 -6.60 -10.30 -11.25
C LYS A 107 -5.66 -10.95 -10.25
N ALA A 108 -5.88 -12.23 -9.97
CA ALA A 108 -4.95 -13.05 -9.20
C ALA A 108 -3.70 -13.39 -10.04
N ILE A 109 -2.51 -13.04 -9.55
CA ILE A 109 -1.24 -13.30 -10.25
C ILE A 109 -0.51 -14.54 -9.73
N VAL A 110 -0.98 -15.07 -8.62
CA VAL A 110 -0.66 -16.37 -8.01
C VAL A 110 -1.96 -16.93 -7.42
N ASP A 111 -1.98 -18.22 -7.06
CA ASP A 111 -3.11 -18.79 -6.32
C ASP A 111 -3.31 -17.98 -5.04
N SER A 112 -4.54 -17.56 -4.78
CA SER A 112 -4.88 -16.57 -3.77
C SER A 112 -6.13 -16.95 -2.99
N LYS A 113 -6.09 -16.73 -1.68
CA LYS A 113 -7.23 -16.88 -0.78
C LYS A 113 -7.65 -15.50 -0.32
N ILE A 114 -8.88 -15.13 -0.64
CA ILE A 114 -9.43 -13.79 -0.40
C ILE A 114 -10.66 -13.92 0.48
N CYS A 115 -10.77 -13.04 1.46
CA CYS A 115 -11.95 -12.87 2.27
C CYS A 115 -12.75 -11.69 1.76
N THR A 116 -14.07 -11.81 1.73
CA THR A 116 -14.96 -10.79 1.21
C THR A 116 -16.01 -10.39 2.23
N LEU A 117 -16.30 -9.09 2.28
CA LEU A 117 -17.42 -8.50 3.01
C LEU A 117 -18.20 -7.61 2.08
N THR A 118 -19.52 -7.60 2.20
CA THR A 118 -20.33 -6.58 1.54
C THR A 118 -20.14 -5.23 2.21
N LYS A 119 -20.46 -4.17 1.47
CA LYS A 119 -20.48 -2.81 1.99
C LYS A 119 -21.32 -2.68 3.25
N ASP A 120 -22.52 -3.23 3.24
CA ASP A 120 -23.47 -3.09 4.33
C ASP A 120 -22.99 -3.83 5.58
N GLU A 121 -22.43 -5.04 5.43
CA GLU A 121 -21.82 -5.78 6.53
C GLU A 121 -20.64 -5.03 7.15
N MET A 122 -19.74 -4.48 6.33
CA MET A 122 -18.63 -3.69 6.83
C MET A 122 -19.10 -2.41 7.52
N ARG A 123 -20.15 -1.76 7.01
CA ARG A 123 -20.76 -0.60 7.65
C ARG A 123 -21.33 -0.95 9.02
N GLU A 124 -22.03 -2.07 9.16
CA GLU A 124 -22.53 -2.55 10.45
C GLU A 124 -21.39 -2.85 11.43
N ILE A 125 -20.33 -3.49 10.96
CA ILE A 125 -19.12 -3.77 11.74
C ILE A 125 -18.50 -2.46 12.26
N MET A 126 -18.30 -1.46 11.40
CA MET A 126 -17.75 -0.15 11.81
C MET A 126 -18.67 0.61 12.77
N MET A 127 -20.00 0.48 12.65
CA MET A 127 -20.95 1.13 13.57
C MET A 127 -20.92 0.48 14.96
N ARG A 128 -20.66 -0.83 15.04
CA ARG A 128 -20.50 -1.54 16.32
C ARG A 128 -19.12 -1.33 16.94
N ASN A 129 -18.09 -1.22 16.11
CA ASN A 129 -16.71 -0.99 16.54
C ASN A 129 -16.09 0.18 15.75
N PRO A 130 -16.25 1.43 16.25
CA PRO A 130 -15.76 2.62 15.57
C PRO A 130 -14.24 2.68 15.37
N GLU A 131 -13.46 1.96 16.17
CA GLU A 131 -12.00 1.91 16.06
C GLU A 131 -11.55 1.30 14.72
N ILE A 132 -12.29 0.32 14.20
CA ILE A 132 -12.08 -0.22 12.85
C ILE A 132 -12.19 0.90 11.80
N GLY A 133 -13.19 1.78 11.95
CA GLY A 133 -13.39 2.92 11.05
C GLY A 133 -12.19 3.88 11.06
N ILE A 134 -11.57 4.09 12.23
CA ILE A 134 -10.34 4.89 12.35
C ILE A 134 -9.19 4.22 11.60
N LYS A 135 -8.96 2.90 11.76
CA LYS A 135 -7.91 2.18 11.02
C LYS A 135 -8.12 2.19 9.50
N VAL A 136 -9.38 2.11 9.03
CA VAL A 136 -9.71 2.30 7.61
C VAL A 136 -9.25 3.69 7.15
N LEU A 137 -9.58 4.74 7.91
CA LEU A 137 -9.20 6.11 7.59
C LEU A 137 -7.68 6.32 7.59
N GLU A 138 -6.96 5.76 8.55
CA GLU A 138 -5.49 5.79 8.60
C GLU A 138 -4.89 5.16 7.34
N THR A 139 -5.35 3.97 6.95
CA THR A 139 -4.87 3.29 5.74
C THR A 139 -5.18 4.08 4.47
N VAL A 140 -6.37 4.66 4.37
CA VAL A 140 -6.74 5.53 3.24
C VAL A 140 -5.88 6.80 3.21
N GLY A 141 -5.60 7.39 4.39
CA GLY A 141 -4.70 8.53 4.54
C GLY A 141 -3.29 8.23 4.04
N GLU A 142 -2.70 7.10 4.45
CA GLU A 142 -1.38 6.67 3.97
C GLU A 142 -1.34 6.48 2.44
N ARG A 143 -2.41 5.90 1.86
CA ARG A 143 -2.52 5.76 0.40
C ARG A 143 -2.63 7.11 -0.29
N LEU A 144 -3.41 8.04 0.26
CA LEU A 144 -3.55 9.39 -0.25
C LEU A 144 -2.21 10.13 -0.23
N SER A 145 -1.48 10.10 0.89
CA SER A 145 -0.16 10.74 0.99
C SER A 145 0.83 10.19 -0.04
N LYS A 146 0.83 8.88 -0.30
CA LYS A 146 1.66 8.28 -1.37
C LYS A 146 1.30 8.80 -2.76
N VAL A 147 0.00 9.00 -3.04
CA VAL A 147 -0.47 9.57 -4.30
C VAL A 147 -0.08 11.05 -4.40
N GLU A 148 -0.21 11.82 -3.32
CA GLU A 148 0.20 13.23 -3.28
C GLU A 148 1.70 13.39 -3.53
N SER A 149 2.54 12.56 -2.90
CA SER A 149 3.98 12.54 -3.18
C SER A 149 4.29 12.16 -4.62
N LEU A 150 3.55 11.21 -5.20
CA LEU A 150 3.69 10.87 -6.62
C LEU A 150 3.31 12.06 -7.51
N VAL A 151 2.21 12.75 -7.21
CA VAL A 151 1.78 13.94 -7.96
C VAL A 151 2.81 15.05 -7.84
N GLN A 152 3.33 15.32 -6.64
CA GLN A 152 4.43 16.27 -6.43
C GLN A 152 5.65 15.87 -7.27
N ASN A 153 6.04 14.60 -7.29
CA ASN A 153 7.15 14.09 -8.10
C ASN A 153 6.90 14.20 -9.62
N LEU A 154 5.65 14.21 -10.06
CA LEU A 154 5.29 14.41 -11.47
C LEU A 154 5.13 15.89 -11.83
N ALA A 155 4.75 16.73 -10.86
CA ALA A 155 4.41 18.14 -11.06
C ALA A 155 5.58 19.10 -10.83
N THR A 156 6.55 18.72 -9.98
CA THR A 156 7.77 19.52 -9.79
C THR A 156 8.68 19.33 -11.01
N ASN A 157 8.71 20.36 -11.87
CA ASN A 157 9.76 20.49 -12.88
C ASN A 157 11.15 20.69 -12.24
N ASP A 158 11.20 20.91 -10.92
CA ASP A 158 12.46 20.94 -10.19
C ASP A 158 12.88 19.53 -9.73
N VAL A 159 14.03 19.10 -10.23
CA VAL A 159 14.64 17.83 -9.87
C VAL A 159 15.22 17.89 -8.45
N ASP A 160 15.61 19.07 -7.97
CA ASP A 160 16.16 19.23 -6.62
C ASP A 160 15.10 18.94 -5.55
N SER A 161 13.91 19.53 -5.64
CA SER A 161 12.78 19.23 -4.73
C SER A 161 12.45 17.74 -4.67
N ARG A 162 12.38 17.06 -5.82
CA ARG A 162 12.05 15.62 -5.87
C ARG A 162 13.13 14.76 -5.24
N MET A 163 14.38 15.15 -5.41
CA MET A 163 15.51 14.49 -4.78
C MET A 163 15.45 14.67 -3.25
N ALA A 164 15.13 15.88 -2.77
CA ALA A 164 14.99 16.16 -1.34
C ALA A 164 13.83 15.37 -0.73
N TYR A 165 12.64 15.39 -1.35
CA TYR A 165 11.49 14.59 -0.93
C TYR A 165 11.82 13.09 -0.83
N LEU A 166 12.47 12.52 -1.85
CA LEU A 166 12.87 11.12 -1.83
C LEU A 166 13.83 10.81 -0.66
N LEU A 167 14.81 11.68 -0.39
CA LEU A 167 15.77 11.46 0.69
C LEU A 167 15.09 11.52 2.07
N ILE A 168 14.14 12.44 2.26
CA ILE A 168 13.37 12.53 3.51
C ILE A 168 12.45 11.32 3.68
N ASP A 169 11.74 10.89 2.63
CA ASP A 169 10.90 9.67 2.68
C ASP A 169 11.72 8.42 3.00
N LEU A 170 12.92 8.29 2.42
CA LEU A 170 13.85 7.20 2.72
C LEU A 170 14.41 7.30 4.15
N LYS A 171 14.62 8.51 4.67
CA LYS A 171 15.04 8.76 6.06
C LYS A 171 13.99 8.26 7.05
N GLU A 172 12.74 8.61 6.83
CA GLU A 172 11.65 8.22 7.73
C GLU A 172 11.46 6.70 7.79
N LYS A 173 11.65 6.01 6.66
CA LYS A 173 11.44 4.56 6.57
C LYS A 173 12.65 3.71 6.93
N TYR A 174 13.86 4.19 6.65
CA TYR A 174 15.10 3.39 6.71
C TYR A 174 16.25 4.10 7.45
N GLY A 175 16.01 5.26 8.03
CA GLY A 175 17.01 6.01 8.78
C GLY A 175 17.30 5.38 10.14
N GLU A 176 18.58 5.24 10.45
CA GLU A 176 19.07 4.82 11.76
C GLU A 176 19.93 5.93 12.36
N LEU A 177 19.75 6.22 13.66
CA LEU A 177 20.58 7.18 14.36
C LEU A 177 21.92 6.53 14.72
N ILE A 178 23.01 7.05 14.13
CA ILE A 178 24.38 6.55 14.35
C ILE A 178 25.27 7.75 14.67
N ASN A 179 25.82 7.80 15.89
CA ASN A 179 26.75 8.85 16.35
C ASN A 179 26.23 10.27 16.08
N ASP A 180 25.00 10.56 16.50
CA ASP A 180 24.29 11.84 16.34
C ASP A 180 23.90 12.23 14.90
N TYR A 181 24.12 11.36 13.93
CA TYR A 181 23.68 11.56 12.54
C TYR A 181 22.68 10.50 12.10
N ILE A 182 21.78 10.85 11.20
CA ILE A 182 20.85 9.89 10.59
C ILE A 182 21.53 9.26 9.38
N SER A 183 21.80 7.96 9.45
CA SER A 183 22.31 7.18 8.32
C SER A 183 21.19 6.41 7.66
N ILE A 184 21.09 6.55 6.34
CA ILE A 184 20.13 5.86 5.50
C ILE A 184 20.86 4.78 4.72
N LYS A 185 20.54 3.52 5.01
CA LYS A 185 20.93 2.39 4.16
C LYS A 185 19.93 2.28 3.02
N LEU A 186 20.29 2.83 1.87
CA LEU A 186 19.43 2.93 0.70
C LEU A 186 18.96 1.54 0.24
N PRO A 187 17.64 1.30 0.21
CA PRO A 187 17.08 0.07 -0.34
C PRO A 187 17.14 0.06 -1.88
N LEU A 188 17.31 1.23 -2.49
CA LEU A 188 17.31 1.44 -3.93
C LEU A 188 18.71 1.73 -4.46
N SER A 189 18.99 1.24 -5.66
CA SER A 189 20.12 1.65 -6.50
C SER A 189 19.91 3.03 -7.11
N ARG A 190 20.99 3.60 -7.68
CA ARG A 190 20.94 4.90 -8.40
C ARG A 190 20.00 4.87 -9.60
N GLU A 191 19.86 3.72 -10.25
CA GLU A 191 18.94 3.53 -11.36
C GLU A 191 17.49 3.45 -10.90
N GLU A 192 17.23 2.75 -9.79
CA GLU A 192 15.88 2.68 -9.20
C GLU A 192 15.42 4.03 -8.66
N MET A 193 16.30 4.81 -8.02
CA MET A 193 16.00 6.19 -7.61
C MET A 193 15.70 7.08 -8.83
N ALA A 194 16.42 6.89 -9.94
CA ALA A 194 16.22 7.63 -11.16
C ALA A 194 14.83 7.34 -11.77
N ASN A 195 14.45 6.07 -11.84
CA ASN A 195 13.12 5.64 -12.26
C ASN A 195 12.03 6.17 -11.33
N TYR A 196 12.30 6.27 -10.03
CA TYR A 196 11.34 6.76 -9.03
C TYR A 196 11.03 8.24 -9.20
N ILE A 197 12.06 9.09 -9.38
CA ILE A 197 11.87 10.54 -9.54
C ILE A 197 11.74 10.98 -11.01
N GLY A 198 11.77 10.04 -11.96
CA GLY A 198 11.60 10.33 -13.39
C GLY A 198 12.77 11.09 -14.02
N VAL A 199 14.02 10.74 -13.69
CA VAL A 199 15.24 11.31 -14.29
C VAL A 199 16.22 10.21 -14.71
N THR A 200 17.39 10.56 -15.23
CA THR A 200 18.45 9.59 -15.53
C THR A 200 19.32 9.27 -14.31
N ARG A 201 19.97 8.10 -14.31
CA ARG A 201 20.92 7.68 -13.25
C ARG A 201 22.06 8.68 -13.03
N GLU A 202 22.54 9.29 -14.11
CA GLU A 202 23.58 10.33 -14.09
C GLU A 202 23.05 11.57 -13.38
N THR A 203 21.78 11.91 -13.59
CA THR A 203 21.13 13.04 -12.92
C THR A 203 21.04 12.81 -11.41
N ILE A 204 20.66 11.61 -10.96
CA ILE A 204 20.70 11.24 -9.53
C ILE A 204 22.10 11.45 -8.96
N SER A 205 23.12 10.90 -9.65
CA SER A 205 24.51 10.96 -9.17
C SER A 205 25.00 12.41 -9.06
N ARG A 206 24.66 13.27 -10.03
CA ARG A 206 24.96 14.71 -9.99
C ARG A 206 24.24 15.43 -8.85
N LYS A 207 22.96 15.15 -8.62
CA LYS A 207 22.16 15.82 -7.58
C LYS A 207 22.59 15.44 -6.17
N LEU A 208 22.92 14.17 -5.96
CA LEU A 208 23.53 13.72 -4.70
C LEU A 208 24.86 14.41 -4.44
N LYS A 209 25.69 14.56 -5.48
CA LYS A 209 26.97 15.25 -5.34
C LYS A 209 26.77 16.73 -5.01
N LYS A 210 25.80 17.39 -5.66
CA LYS A 210 25.38 18.76 -5.34
C LYS A 210 24.99 18.90 -3.86
N PHE A 211 24.09 18.05 -3.34
CA PHE A 211 23.69 18.08 -1.93
C PHE A 211 24.83 17.75 -0.95
N GLU A 212 25.80 16.92 -1.36
CA GLU A 212 27.02 16.70 -0.59
C GLU A 212 27.91 17.94 -0.56
N ASP A 213 28.07 18.61 -1.70
CA ASP A 213 28.89 19.82 -1.83
C ASP A 213 28.26 21.03 -1.08
N GLU A 214 26.94 21.04 -0.94
CA GLU A 214 26.18 21.99 -0.12
C GLU A 214 26.19 21.64 1.37
N GLY A 215 26.77 20.50 1.77
CA GLY A 215 26.88 20.08 3.17
C GLY A 215 25.58 19.51 3.76
N LEU A 216 24.58 19.22 2.93
CA LEU A 216 23.28 18.69 3.38
C LEU A 216 23.34 17.20 3.71
N LEU A 217 24.21 16.47 3.00
CA LEU A 217 24.40 15.03 3.18
C LEU A 217 25.86 14.63 2.94
N LYS A 218 26.19 13.38 3.25
CA LYS A 218 27.46 12.74 2.89
C LYS A 218 27.23 11.38 2.26
N ILE A 219 27.90 11.10 1.16
CA ILE A 219 27.82 9.82 0.47
C ILE A 219 28.82 8.84 1.10
N ALA A 220 28.33 7.88 1.88
CA ALA A 220 29.13 6.89 2.59
C ALA A 220 29.17 5.55 1.83
N GLY A 221 29.67 5.57 0.60
CA GLY A 221 29.74 4.41 -0.30
C GLY A 221 28.55 4.31 -1.27
N THR A 222 28.31 3.13 -1.84
CA THR A 222 27.32 2.97 -2.93
C THR A 222 25.87 2.96 -2.44
N LYS A 223 25.64 2.52 -1.21
CA LYS A 223 24.30 2.31 -0.64
C LYS A 223 24.04 3.04 0.68
N ASN A 224 25.00 3.80 1.23
CA ASN A 224 24.75 4.54 2.46
C ASN A 224 24.85 6.05 2.21
N ILE A 225 23.91 6.79 2.76
CA ILE A 225 23.91 8.25 2.82
C ILE A 225 23.80 8.64 4.29
N VAL A 226 24.52 9.67 4.70
CA VAL A 226 24.36 10.29 6.02
C VAL A 226 23.74 11.67 5.81
N ILE A 227 22.63 11.95 6.47
CA ILE A 227 22.01 13.27 6.46
C ILE A 227 22.73 14.14 7.49
N LEU A 228 23.24 15.28 7.03
CA LEU A 228 23.98 16.24 7.86
C LEU A 228 23.10 17.41 8.28
N ASP A 229 22.25 17.88 7.36
CA ASP A 229 21.29 18.97 7.59
C ASP A 229 19.94 18.62 6.98
N GLU A 230 19.00 18.21 7.83
CA GLU A 230 17.64 17.90 7.42
C GLU A 230 16.82 19.15 7.08
N GLU A 231 17.04 20.26 7.80
CA GLU A 231 16.29 21.49 7.56
C GLU A 231 16.71 22.11 6.23
N GLY A 232 18.01 22.11 5.91
CA GLY A 232 18.49 22.52 4.59
C GLY A 232 17.99 21.64 3.43
N LEU A 233 17.68 20.36 3.66
CA LEU A 233 16.98 19.53 2.66
C LEU A 233 15.50 19.93 2.52
N LYS A 234 14.84 20.33 3.61
CA LYS A 234 13.45 20.80 3.58
C LYS A 234 13.30 22.16 2.88
N ASP A 235 14.34 22.99 2.81
CA ASP A 235 14.31 24.25 2.04
C ASP A 235 14.11 24.03 0.53
N TYR A 236 14.35 22.82 0.03
CA TYR A 236 14.09 22.43 -1.36
C TYR A 236 12.63 22.01 -1.62
N ILE A 237 11.80 21.94 -0.58
CA ILE A 237 10.44 21.39 -0.60
C ILE A 237 9.41 22.50 -0.46
#